data_AF-A0A1M5IHV9-F1
#
_entry.id   AF-A0A1M5IHV9-F1
#
_cell.length_a   1.000
_cell.length_b   1.000
_cell.length_c   1.000
_cell.angle_alpha   90.00
_cell.angle_beta   90.00
_cell.angle_gamma   90.00
#
_symmetry.space_group_name_H-M   'P 1'
#
loop_
_entity.id
_entity.type
_entity.pdbx_description
1 polymer ?
#
loop_
_entity_poly.entity_id
_entity_poly.type
_entity_poly.pdbx_seq_one_letter_code
_entity_poly.pdbx_strand_id
1 'polypeptide(L)'
;MSTLEINLYNKLKVKLGEIEAKELLAFIDSRSEEKRLNADKFLATKQDVNDIRLEVKEVKTDMIKWFFAFFITLVIMILGLYGTILLK
;
A
#
# COMPACT_ATOMS: atom_id res chain seq x y z
N MET A 1 13.08 12.69 -24.08
CA MET A 1 13.05 14.13 -23.77
C MET A 1 11.67 14.67 -24.09
N SER A 2 10.97 15.20 -23.09
CA SER A 2 9.64 15.79 -23.19
C SER A 2 9.65 17.05 -24.06
N THR A 3 8.52 17.37 -24.70
CA THR A 3 8.35 18.63 -25.43
C THR A 3 8.56 19.86 -24.54
N LEU A 4 8.27 19.76 -23.24
CA LEU A 4 8.53 20.81 -22.25
C LEU A 4 10.03 20.99 -21.97
N GLU A 5 10.78 19.90 -21.84
CA GLU A 5 12.23 19.91 -21.62
C GLU A 5 12.96 20.57 -22.79
N ILE A 6 12.55 20.25 -24.03
CA ILE A 6 13.11 20.86 -25.24
C ILE A 6 12.82 22.36 -25.30
N ASN A 7 11.60 22.78 -24.94
CA ASN A 7 11.23 24.19 -24.93
C ASN A 7 12.00 24.97 -23.85
N LEU A 8 12.14 24.39 -22.65
CA LEU A 8 12.91 24.96 -21.55
C LEU A 8 14.39 25.07 -21.93
N TYR A 9 14.98 24.02 -22.50
CA TYR A 9 16.36 24.01 -23.00
C TYR A 9 16.60 25.15 -23.98
N ASN A 10 15.74 25.28 -25.00
CA ASN A 10 15.87 26.31 -26.01
C ASN A 10 15.80 27.72 -25.41
N LYS A 11 14.94 27.95 -24.42
CA LYS A 11 14.87 29.25 -23.72
C LYS A 11 16.10 29.54 -22.86
N LEU A 12 16.62 28.53 -22.16
CA LEU A 12 17.81 28.67 -21.30
C LEU A 12 19.08 28.87 -22.13
N LYS A 13 19.24 28.09 -23.20
CA LYS A 13 20.39 28.17 -24.13
C LYS A 13 20.59 29.58 -24.68
N VAL A 14 19.50 30.26 -25.05
CA VAL A 14 19.55 31.63 -25.60
C VAL A 14 20.08 32.65 -24.59
N LYS A 15 19.90 32.43 -23.29
CA LYS A 15 20.27 33.39 -22.23
C LYS A 15 21.56 33.04 -21.50
N LEU A 16 21.90 31.75 -21.40
CA LEU A 16 22.92 31.24 -20.50
C LEU A 16 24.07 30.52 -21.21
N GLY A 17 23.90 30.13 -22.48
CA GLY A 17 24.85 29.24 -23.17
C GLY A 17 24.40 27.78 -23.15
N GLU A 18 25.00 26.94 -24.01
CA GLU A 18 24.63 25.53 -24.11
C GLU A 18 25.01 24.70 -22.89
N ILE A 19 26.16 24.99 -22.28
CA ILE A 19 26.73 24.18 -21.20
C ILE A 19 25.89 24.36 -19.94
N GLU A 20 25.66 25.61 -19.57
CA GLU A 20 24.90 26.04 -18.41
C GLU A 20 23.43 25.64 -18.52
N ALA A 21 22.84 25.73 -19.72
CA ALA A 21 21.47 25.28 -19.96
C ALA A 21 21.31 23.76 -19.80
N LYS A 22 22.31 22.97 -20.21
CA LYS A 22 22.30 21.51 -20.02
C LYS A 22 22.45 21.14 -18.54
N GLU A 23 23.37 21.80 -17.82
CA GLU A 23 23.56 21.55 -16.38
C GLU A 23 22.30 21.86 -15.57
N LEU A 24 21.62 22.99 -15.85
CA LEU A 24 20.38 23.33 -15.17
C LEU A 24 19.25 22.35 -15.47
N LEU A 25 19.14 21.86 -16.71
CA LEU A 25 18.17 20.82 -17.05
C LEU A 25 18.45 19.52 -16.29
N ALA A 26 19.71 19.07 -16.26
CA ALA A 26 20.10 17.88 -15.52
C ALA A 26 19.83 18.02 -14.01
N PHE A 27 20.04 19.21 -13.44
CA PHE A 27 19.69 19.49 -12.05
C PHE A 27 18.18 19.44 -11.80
N ILE A 28 17.37 19.99 -12.71
CA ILE A 28 15.90 19.93 -12.60
C ILE A 28 15.40 18.49 -12.71
N ASP A 29 15.93 17.70 -13.65
CA ASP A 29 15.57 16.29 -13.81
C ASP A 29 15.93 15.47 -12.56
N SER A 30 17.13 15.66 -12.02
CA SER A 30 17.55 14.98 -10.79
C SER A 30 16.71 15.37 -9.58
N ARG A 31 16.34 16.65 -9.43
CA ARG A 31 15.42 17.12 -8.36
C ARG A 31 14.00 16.62 -8.55
N SER A 32 13.53 16.50 -9.80
CA SER A 32 12.22 15.96 -10.12
C SER A 32 12.14 14.48 -9.73
N GLU A 33 13.17 13.70 -10.08
CA GLU A 33 13.28 12.29 -9.76
C GLU A 33 13.38 12.07 -8.24
N GLU A 34 14.17 12.88 -7.54
CA GLU A 34 14.27 12.86 -6.08
C GLU A 34 12.91 13.12 -5.40
N LYS A 35 12.15 14.09 -5.90
CA LYS A 35 10.79 14.37 -5.40
C LYS A 35 9.82 13.23 -5.68
N ARG A 36 9.92 12.59 -6.86
CA ARG A 36 9.07 11.44 -7.21
C ARG A 36 9.37 10.24 -6.32
N LEU A 37 10.64 9.89 -6.13
CA LEU A 37 11.06 8.80 -5.25
C LEU A 37 10.63 9.04 -3.80
N ASN A 38 10.72 10.27 -3.31
CA ASN A 38 10.27 10.61 -1.96
C ASN A 38 8.73 10.62 -1.83
N ALA A 39 8.00 11.01 -2.87
CA ALA A 39 6.55 10.91 -2.90
C ALA A 39 6.10 9.44 -2.91
N ASP A 40 6.71 8.60 -3.75
CA ASP A 40 6.42 7.16 -3.84
C ASP A 40 6.72 6.44 -2.51
N LYS A 41 7.72 6.85 -1.75
CA LYS A 41 7.99 6.32 -0.39
C LYS A 41 6.87 6.62 0.62
N PHE A 42 6.11 7.70 0.44
CA PHE A 42 5.05 8.10 1.36
C PHE A 42 3.66 7.61 0.92
N LEU A 43 3.51 7.27 -0.36
CA LEU A 43 2.25 6.79 -0.91
C LEU A 43 2.18 5.26 -0.80
N ALA A 44 1.11 4.76 -0.20
CA ALA A 44 0.82 3.33 -0.25
C ALA A 44 0.64 2.92 -1.72
N THR A 45 1.49 1.99 -2.17
CA THR A 45 1.44 1.46 -3.52
C THR A 45 0.16 0.64 -3.68
N LYS A 46 -0.33 0.47 -4.91
CA LYS A 46 -1.45 -0.45 -5.20
C LYS A 46 -1.20 -1.86 -4.66
N GLN A 47 0.07 -2.27 -4.60
CA GLN A 47 0.51 -3.52 -3.99
C GLN A 47 0.27 -3.53 -2.48
N ASP A 48 0.76 -2.53 -1.73
CA ASP A 48 0.53 -2.42 -0.28
C ASP A 48 -0.95 -2.47 0.09
N VAL A 49 -1.80 -1.78 -0.68
CA VAL A 49 -3.26 -1.80 -0.49
C VAL A 49 -3.84 -3.20 -0.76
N ASN A 50 -3.32 -3.92 -1.74
CA ASN A 50 -3.75 -5.28 -2.05
C ASN A 50 -3.32 -6.26 -0.95
N ASP A 51 -2.09 -6.14 -0.47
CA ASP A 51 -1.54 -7.00 0.58
C ASP A 51 -2.33 -6.82 1.89
N ILE A 52 -2.61 -5.56 2.29
CA ILE A 52 -3.50 -5.26 3.42
C ILE A 52 -4.90 -5.87 3.21
N ARG A 53 -5.45 -5.84 2.00
CA ARG A 53 -6.77 -6.45 1.72
C ARG A 53 -6.75 -7.97 1.85
N LEU A 54 -5.64 -8.61 1.50
CA LEU A 54 -5.47 -10.05 1.66
C LEU A 54 -5.37 -10.41 3.14
N GLU A 55 -4.51 -9.74 3.90
CA GLU A 55 -4.37 -9.93 5.35
C GLU A 55 -5.71 -9.74 6.07
N VAL A 56 -6.48 -8.70 5.72
CA VAL A 56 -7.81 -8.47 6.29
C VAL A 56 -8.78 -9.60 5.97
N LYS A 57 -8.73 -10.17 4.75
CA LYS A 57 -9.57 -11.31 4.38
C LYS A 57 -9.18 -12.57 5.15
N GLU A 58 -7.89 -12.81 5.33
CA GLU A 58 -7.36 -13.95 6.08
C GLU A 58 -7.78 -13.86 7.55
N VAL A 59 -7.53 -12.73 8.21
CA VAL A 59 -7.95 -12.48 9.61
C VAL A 59 -9.45 -12.66 9.79
N LYS A 60 -10.27 -12.13 8.87
CA LYS A 60 -11.72 -12.32 8.92
C LYS A 60 -12.10 -13.80 8.80
N THR A 61 -11.47 -14.52 7.89
CA THR A 61 -11.75 -15.93 7.65
C THR A 61 -11.38 -16.77 8.87
N ASP A 62 -10.22 -16.54 9.47
CA ASP A 62 -9.78 -17.26 10.66
C ASP A 62 -10.63 -16.92 11.88
N MET A 63 -10.98 -15.64 12.06
CA MET A 63 -11.93 -15.23 13.10
C MET A 63 -13.26 -15.99 12.98
N ILE A 64 -13.80 -16.14 11.75
CA ILE A 64 -15.04 -16.90 11.52
C ILE A 64 -14.85 -18.38 11.88
N LYS A 65 -13.76 -19.03 11.45
CA LYS A 65 -13.48 -20.44 11.79
C LYS A 65 -13.43 -20.66 13.30
N TRP A 66 -12.69 -19.81 14.00
CA TRP A 66 -12.55 -19.92 15.46
C TRP A 66 -13.87 -19.62 16.18
N PHE A 67 -14.66 -18.68 15.67
CA PHE A 67 -15.99 -18.40 16.21
C PHE A 67 -16.92 -19.63 16.07
N PHE A 68 -16.91 -20.32 14.93
CA PHE A 68 -17.67 -21.56 14.76
C PHE A 68 -17.21 -22.67 15.70
N ALA A 69 -15.89 -22.88 15.82
CA ALA A 69 -15.34 -23.88 16.73
C ALA A 69 -15.75 -23.61 18.19
N PHE A 70 -15.59 -22.36 18.63
CA PHE A 70 -16.04 -21.91 19.95
C PHE A 70 -17.54 -22.15 20.17
N PHE A 71 -18.37 -21.81 19.18
CA PHE A 71 -19.81 -21.97 19.27
C PHE A 71 -20.23 -23.45 19.39
N ILE A 72 -19.61 -24.34 18.62
CA ILE A 72 -19.85 -25.80 18.73
C ILE A 72 -19.47 -26.30 20.12
N THR A 73 -18.32 -25.88 20.66
CA THR A 73 -17.90 -26.25 22.03
C THR A 73 -18.92 -25.79 23.07
N LEU A 74 -19.45 -24.57 22.95
CA LEU A 74 -20.50 -24.07 23.85
C LEU A 74 -21.78 -24.91 23.77
N VAL A 75 -22.24 -25.26 22.56
CA VAL A 75 -23.43 -26.11 22.38
C VAL A 75 -23.23 -27.46 23.04
N ILE A 76 -22.08 -28.12 22.83
CA ILE A 76 -21.77 -29.41 23.46
C ILE A 76 -21.74 -29.29 24.99
N MET A 77 -21.14 -28.22 25.52
CA MET A 77 -21.09 -27.97 26.96
C MET A 77 -22.50 -27.83 27.56
N ILE A 78 -23.36 -27.03 26.93
CA ILE A 78 -24.75 -26.83 27.37
C ILE A 78 -25.51 -28.16 27.34
N LEU A 79 -25.42 -28.91 26.23
CA LEU A 79 -26.08 -30.22 26.11
C LEU A 79 -25.57 -31.22 27.14
N GLY A 80 -24.26 -31.24 27.41
CA GLY A 80 -23.66 -32.07 28.44
C GLY A 80 -24.18 -31.73 29.84
N LEU A 81 -24.29 -30.44 30.17
CA LEU A 81 -24.87 -29.99 31.44
C LEU A 81 -26.34 -30.44 31.57
N TYR A 82 -27.18 -30.20 30.56
CA TYR A 82 -28.57 -30.66 30.57
C TYR A 82 -28.68 -32.17 30.72
N GLY A 83 -27.86 -32.95 30.02
CA GLY A 83 -27.82 -34.40 30.14
C GLY A 83 -27.49 -34.84 31.58
N THR A 84 -26.45 -34.27 32.19
CA THR A 84 -26.07 -34.61 33.57
C THR A 84 -27.11 -34.22 34.63
N ILE A 85 -27.85 -33.13 34.41
CA ILE A 85 -28.89 -32.66 35.33
C ILE A 85 -30.18 -33.47 35.17
N LEU A 86 -30.55 -33.86 33.94
CA LEU A 86 -31.76 -34.66 33.65
C LEU A 86 -31.62 -36.15 33.96
N LEU A 87 -30.40 -36.71 33.91
CA LEU A 87 -30.13 -38.12 34.19
C LEU A 87 -29.88 -38.45 35.67
N LYS A 88 -29.97 -37.46 36.56
CA LYS A 88 -29.77 -37.59 38.00
C LYS A 88 -31.10 -37.54 38.74
#